data_AF-A0ABD2LTS1-F1
#
_entry.id   AF-A0ABD2LTS1-F1
#
_cell.length_a   1.000
_cell.length_b   1.000
_cell.length_c   1.000
_cell.angle_alpha   90.00
_cell.angle_beta   90.00
_cell.angle_gamma   90.00
#
_symmetry.space_group_name_H-M   'P 1'
#
loop_
_entity.id
_entity.type
_entity.pdbx_description
1 polymer ?
#
loop_
_entity_poly.entity_id
_entity_poly.type
_entity_poly.pdbx_seq_one_letter_code
_entity_poly.pdbx_strand_id
1 'polypeptide(L)'
;MANKIQRPSNLSTNRSNTFLHLHTRSRRRDFSVDEYKKKRRRKRNTLSGLRTLNYKLNARHTIELTEDIQIWVLDVRLYCTPTIFGTECHQNVV
;
A
#
# COMPACT_ATOMS: atom_id res chain seq x y z
N MET A 1 -30.70 22.46 -0.34
CA MET A 1 -29.86 22.71 0.86
C MET A 1 -29.50 21.36 1.44
N ALA A 2 -28.22 20.97 1.43
CA ALA A 2 -27.81 19.66 1.92
C ALA A 2 -27.92 19.63 3.45
N ASN A 3 -28.69 18.68 4.00
CA ASN A 3 -28.74 18.40 5.42
C ASN A 3 -27.30 18.15 5.92
N LYS A 4 -26.84 18.95 6.89
CA LYS A 4 -25.50 18.83 7.49
C LYS A 4 -25.29 17.38 7.94
N ILE A 5 -24.26 16.73 7.40
CA ILE A 5 -23.78 15.43 7.91
C ILE A 5 -23.30 15.68 9.35
N GLN A 6 -24.04 15.18 10.34
CA GLN A 6 -23.65 15.25 11.74
C GLN A 6 -22.94 13.97 12.15
N ARG A 7 -21.88 14.11 12.94
CA ARG A 7 -21.19 12.95 13.52
C ARG A 7 -22.14 12.27 14.51
N PRO A 8 -22.26 10.92 14.50
CA PRO A 8 -23.01 10.20 15.52
C PRO A 8 -22.56 10.60 16.93
N SER A 9 -23.52 10.90 17.81
CA SER A 9 -23.30 11.18 19.23
C SER A 9 -23.23 9.89 20.04
N ASN A 10 -22.78 9.97 21.30
CA ASN A 10 -22.71 8.86 22.26
C ASN A 10 -21.80 7.69 21.85
N LEU A 11 -20.78 7.95 21.02
CA LEU A 11 -19.73 6.97 20.78
C LEU A 11 -18.77 6.96 21.96
N SER A 12 -18.53 5.77 22.53
CA SER A 12 -17.44 5.54 23.49
C SER A 12 -16.05 5.64 22.84
N THR A 13 -16.01 5.68 21.50
CA THR A 13 -14.80 5.80 20.70
C THR A 13 -14.63 7.19 20.06
N ASN A 14 -13.38 7.52 19.75
CA ASN A 14 -12.90 8.75 19.16
C ASN A 14 -11.74 8.45 18.19
N ARG A 15 -11.03 9.50 17.74
CA ARG A 15 -9.94 9.38 16.76
C ARG A 15 -8.76 8.51 17.20
N SER A 16 -8.59 8.23 18.50
CA SER A 16 -7.47 7.44 19.02
C SER A 16 -7.82 6.00 19.39
N ASN A 17 -9.09 5.63 19.56
CA ASN A 17 -9.51 4.30 20.02
C ASN A 17 -10.61 3.64 19.17
N THR A 18 -11.06 4.26 18.07
CA THR A 18 -12.03 3.61 17.16
C THR A 18 -11.40 2.37 16.49
N PHE A 19 -10.11 2.41 16.19
CA PHE A 19 -9.38 1.33 15.55
C PHE A 19 -8.11 1.01 16.32
N LEU A 20 -7.82 -0.28 16.48
CA LEU A 20 -6.54 -0.73 17.00
C LEU A 20 -5.49 -0.68 15.88
N HIS A 21 -4.59 0.30 15.94
CA HIS A 21 -3.52 0.48 14.95
C HIS A 21 -2.16 0.11 15.54
N LEU A 22 -1.80 -1.17 15.45
CA LEU A 22 -0.52 -1.71 15.93
C LEU A 22 0.63 -1.44 14.95
N HIS A 23 1.09 -0.18 14.92
CA HIS A 23 2.17 0.27 14.06
C HIS A 23 3.13 1.19 14.83
N THR A 24 4.16 0.60 15.42
CA THR A 24 5.19 1.30 16.19
C THR A 24 6.16 2.05 15.28
N ARG A 25 7.00 2.91 15.88
CA ARG A 25 8.04 3.67 15.16
C ARG A 25 9.13 2.78 14.54
N SER A 26 9.31 1.54 15.03
CA SER A 26 10.27 0.58 14.46
C SER A 26 9.84 0.09 13.07
N ARG A 27 8.54 0.06 12.79
CA ARG A 27 7.98 -0.13 11.44
C ARG A 27 8.02 1.20 10.69
N ARG A 28 9.22 1.59 10.23
CA ARG A 28 9.42 2.88 9.57
C ARG A 28 8.71 2.92 8.22
N ARG A 29 8.08 4.07 7.94
CA ARG A 29 7.52 4.37 6.62
C ARG A 29 8.63 4.93 5.73
N ASP A 30 8.72 4.45 4.49
CA ASP A 30 9.60 5.05 3.49
C ASP A 30 8.96 6.35 2.96
N PHE A 31 9.47 7.48 3.44
CA PHE A 31 9.09 8.82 2.99
C PHE A 31 10.15 9.48 2.10
N SER A 32 11.13 8.71 1.60
CA SER A 32 12.15 9.25 0.71
C SER A 32 11.50 9.86 -0.53
N VAL A 33 11.83 11.13 -0.83
CA VAL A 33 11.32 11.85 -1.99
C VAL A 33 12.49 12.39 -2.80
N ASP A 34 12.65 11.89 -4.03
CA ASP A 34 13.55 12.48 -5.02
C ASP A 34 12.81 13.56 -5.84
N GLU A 35 13.53 14.25 -6.73
CA GLU A 35 12.92 15.29 -7.58
C GLU A 35 11.80 14.74 -8.49
N TYR A 36 11.91 13.48 -8.88
CA TYR A 36 10.96 12.81 -9.75
C TYR A 36 9.62 12.54 -9.05
N LYS A 37 9.66 11.94 -7.85
CA LYS A 37 8.51 11.77 -6.94
C LYS A 37 7.85 13.10 -6.63
N LYS A 38 8.62 14.17 -6.35
CA LYS A 38 8.06 15.51 -6.06
C LYS A 38 7.18 16.02 -7.21
N LYS A 39 7.67 15.91 -8.45
CA LYS A 39 6.97 16.41 -9.65
C LYS A 39 5.74 15.57 -10.01
N ARG A 40 5.76 14.25 -9.75
CA ARG A 40 4.69 13.33 -10.20
C ARG A 40 3.66 12.96 -9.15
N ARG A 41 3.99 12.97 -7.84
CA ARG A 41 3.09 12.48 -6.77
C ARG A 41 1.72 13.16 -6.73
N ARG A 42 1.62 14.41 -7.19
CA ARG A 42 0.36 15.18 -7.24
C ARG A 42 -0.34 15.14 -8.60
N LYS A 43 0.32 14.61 -9.64
CA LYS A 43 -0.26 14.51 -10.99
C LYS A 43 -1.08 13.22 -11.10
N ARG A 44 -2.28 13.32 -11.65
CA ARG A 44 -3.11 12.13 -11.95
C ARG A 44 -2.39 11.26 -12.98
N ASN A 45 -2.16 9.99 -12.63
CA ASN A 45 -1.60 9.00 -13.54
C ASN A 45 -2.74 8.36 -14.35
N THR A 46 -2.72 8.53 -15.66
CA THR A 46 -3.69 7.96 -16.61
C THR A 46 -3.10 6.87 -17.48
N LEU A 47 -1.80 6.58 -17.34
CA LEU A 47 -1.05 5.70 -18.23
C LEU A 47 -0.85 4.30 -17.64
N SER A 48 -0.70 4.18 -16.33
CA SER A 48 -0.50 2.88 -15.67
C SER A 48 -1.66 2.50 -14.75
N GLY A 49 -1.86 1.20 -14.53
CA GLY A 49 -2.86 0.65 -13.61
C GLY A 49 -2.91 -0.87 -13.66
N LEU A 50 -4.07 -1.46 -13.36
CA LEU A 50 -4.27 -2.92 -13.34
C LEU A 50 -3.90 -3.59 -14.66
N ARG A 51 -4.28 -2.99 -15.80
CA ARG A 51 -4.03 -3.54 -17.14
C ARG A 51 -2.56 -3.46 -17.58
N THR A 52 -1.77 -2.60 -16.95
CA THR A 52 -0.36 -2.39 -17.32
C THR A 52 0.60 -2.88 -16.23
N LEU A 53 0.09 -3.57 -15.21
CA LEU A 53 0.88 -4.09 -14.12
C LEU A 53 1.76 -5.23 -14.65
N ASN A 54 3.08 -5.06 -14.54
CA ASN A 54 4.03 -6.09 -14.95
C ASN A 54 4.59 -6.77 -13.70
N TYR A 55 4.29 -8.05 -13.54
CA TYR A 55 4.73 -8.85 -12.39
C TYR A 55 4.90 -10.32 -12.77
N LYS A 56 5.62 -11.06 -11.92
CA LYS A 56 5.67 -12.52 -11.94
C LYS A 56 5.28 -13.04 -10.56
N LEU A 57 4.36 -14.00 -10.52
CA LEU A 57 4.11 -14.78 -9.33
C LEU A 57 5.18 -15.88 -9.25
N ASN A 58 6.10 -15.75 -8.29
CA ASN A 58 7.18 -16.73 -8.11
C ASN A 58 6.63 -17.99 -7.43
N ALA A 59 5.82 -17.81 -6.39
CA ALA A 59 5.27 -18.90 -5.60
C ALA A 59 3.94 -18.51 -4.95
N ARG A 60 3.16 -19.53 -4.61
CA ARG A 60 1.98 -19.43 -3.75
C ARG A 60 2.15 -20.41 -2.61
N HIS A 61 2.15 -19.90 -1.40
CA HIS A 61 2.24 -20.69 -0.19
C HIS A 61 0.89 -20.70 0.49
N THR A 62 0.49 -21.87 0.95
CA THR A 62 -0.66 -22.03 1.82
C THR A 62 -0.15 -22.13 3.24
N ILE A 63 -0.61 -21.23 4.12
CA ILE A 63 -0.22 -21.18 5.53
C ILE A 63 -1.47 -21.37 6.36
N GLU A 64 -1.42 -22.33 7.28
CA GLU A 64 -2.44 -22.53 8.30
C GLU A 64 -2.04 -21.72 9.53
N LEU A 65 -2.89 -20.77 9.93
CA LEU A 65 -2.67 -19.95 11.13
C LEU A 65 -3.25 -20.62 12.36
N THR A 66 -4.39 -21.28 12.20
CA THR A 66 -5.12 -22.07 13.20
C THR A 66 -5.83 -23.22 12.47
N GLU A 67 -6.41 -24.18 13.20
CA GLU A 67 -7.11 -25.34 12.64
C GLU A 67 -8.16 -24.96 11.56
N ASP A 68 -8.88 -23.85 11.76
CA ASP A 68 -9.94 -23.41 10.85
C ASP A 68 -9.55 -22.25 9.91
N ILE A 69 -8.32 -21.72 10.01
CA ILE A 69 -7.92 -20.52 9.25
C ILE A 69 -6.71 -20.82 8.38
N GLN A 70 -6.97 -20.84 7.08
CA GLN A 70 -5.97 -20.96 6.05
C GLN A 70 -5.84 -19.65 5.26
N ILE A 71 -4.60 -19.23 5.01
CA ILE A 71 -4.29 -18.06 4.19
C ILE A 71 -3.39 -18.44 3.03
N TRP A 72 -3.40 -17.63 1.98
CA TRP A 72 -2.46 -17.73 0.87
C TRP A 72 -1.49 -16.56 0.88
N VAL A 73 -0.21 -16.89 0.88
CA VAL A 73 0.87 -15.93 0.69
C VAL A 73 1.35 -16.02 -0.75
N LEU A 74 1.34 -14.88 -1.43
CA LEU A 74 1.78 -14.76 -2.83
C LEU A 74 3.16 -14.09 -2.85
N ASP A 75 4.17 -14.82 -3.31
CA ASP A 75 5.48 -14.23 -3.60
C ASP A 75 5.44 -13.58 -4.98
N VAL A 76 5.40 -12.25 -5.00
CA VAL A 76 5.21 -11.45 -6.21
C VAL A 76 6.47 -10.64 -6.51
N ARG A 77 7.09 -10.94 -7.64
CA ARG A 77 8.15 -10.12 -8.22
C ARG A 77 7.55 -9.05 -9.11
N LEU A 78 7.64 -7.79 -8.69
CA LEU A 78 7.22 -6.64 -9.48
C LEU A 78 8.33 -6.22 -10.46
N TYR A 79 7.99 -5.97 -11.72
CA TYR A 79 8.92 -5.42 -12.69
C TYR A 79 8.80 -3.90 -12.76
N CYS A 80 9.94 -3.22 -12.76
CA CYS A 80 10.01 -1.77 -12.86
C CYS A 80 10.60 -1.38 -14.21
N THR A 81 9.90 -0.53 -14.95
CA THR A 81 10.38 0.01 -16.24
C THR A 81 10.97 1.40 -16.01
N PRO A 82 12.30 1.59 -16.12
CA PRO A 82 12.96 2.86 -15.76
C PRO A 82 12.49 4.04 -16.60
N THR A 83 12.07 3.81 -17.85
CA THR A 83 11.55 4.87 -18.72
C THR A 83 10.23 5.47 -18.22
N ILE A 84 9.45 4.73 -17.44
CA ILE A 84 8.14 5.15 -16.91
C ILE A 84 8.25 5.63 -15.46
N PHE A 85 9.18 5.06 -14.67
CA PHE A 85 9.31 5.28 -13.23
C PHE A 85 10.65 5.90 -12.80
N GLY A 86 11.50 6.30 -13.76
CA GLY A 86 12.76 6.99 -13.49
C GLY A 86 13.82 6.09 -12.83
N THR A 87 14.70 6.72 -12.06
CA THR A 87 15.80 6.07 -11.32
C THR A 87 15.32 5.18 -10.16
N GLU A 88 14.03 5.16 -9.85
CA GLU A 88 13.44 4.41 -8.73
C GLU A 88 13.35 2.89 -8.96
N CYS A 89 13.71 2.41 -10.15
CA CYS A 89 13.93 0.98 -10.38
C CYS A 89 15.23 0.50 -9.73
N HIS A 90 15.48 0.86 -8.47
CA HIS A 90 16.55 0.28 -7.69
C HIS A 90 16.15 -1.15 -7.31
N GLN A 91 16.57 -2.10 -8.14
CA GLN A 91 16.80 -3.46 -7.71
C GLN A 91 17.95 -3.44 -6.69
N ASN A 92 17.65 -3.21 -5.43
CA ASN A 92 18.50 -3.71 -4.35
C ASN A 92 17.78 -4.91 -3.75
N VAL A 93 17.83 -6.00 -4.50
CA VAL A 93 17.76 -7.34 -3.90
C VAL A 93 19.17 -7.58 -3.37
N VAL A 94 19.37 -7.31 -2.09
CA VAL A 94 20.41 -7.99 -1.31
C VAL A 94 19.72 -9.20 -0.67
#